data_AF-A0A202BJH4-F1
#
_entry.id   AF-A0A202BJH4-F1
#
_cell.length_a   1.000
_cell.length_b   1.000
_cell.length_c   1.000
_cell.angle_alpha   90.00
_cell.angle_beta   90.00
_cell.angle_gamma   90.00
#
_symmetry.space_group_name_H-M   'P 1'
#
loop_
_entity.id
_entity.type
_entity.pdbx_description
1 polymer ?
#
loop_
_entity_poly.entity_id
_entity_poly.type
_entity_poly.pdbx_seq_one_letter_code
_entity_poly.pdbx_strand_id
1 'polypeptide(L)'
;YTSSVVIDESVIQGIKDAASFAPLHNPAHLIGIEEALKSFPQLKDKNVAVFDTAFHQTMPEESYLYALPYNLYKEHGIRRY
;
A
#
# COMPACT_ATOMS: atom_id res chain seq x y z
N TYR A 1 0.91 4.66 2.96
CA TYR A 1 1.19 4.25 4.36
C TYR A 1 2.67 4.42 4.65
N THR A 2 3.04 5.04 5.77
CA THR A 2 4.46 5.30 6.16
C THR A 2 4.94 4.38 7.29
N SER A 3 4.06 3.52 7.82
CA SER A 3 4.32 2.52 8.84
C SER A 3 3.33 1.36 8.68
N SER A 4 3.55 0.27 9.42
CA SER A 4 2.56 -0.81 9.54
C SER A 4 1.27 -0.32 10.21
N VAL A 5 0.15 -0.95 9.91
CA VAL A 5 -1.18 -0.56 10.42
C VAL A 5 -2.09 -1.78 10.56
N VAL A 6 -2.98 -1.76 11.57
CA VAL A 6 -4.05 -2.77 11.70
C VAL A 6 -4.98 -2.67 10.50
N ILE A 7 -5.36 -3.80 9.91
CA ILE A 7 -6.25 -3.85 8.76
C ILE A 7 -7.69 -3.56 9.20
N ASP A 8 -8.27 -2.55 8.57
CA ASP A 8 -9.70 -2.22 8.57
C ASP A 8 -10.17 -1.96 7.12
N GLU A 9 -11.43 -1.56 6.93
CA GLU A 9 -11.98 -1.27 5.60
C GLU A 9 -11.22 -0.15 4.87
N SER A 10 -10.70 0.84 5.60
CA SER A 10 -9.93 1.95 5.03
C SER A 10 -8.57 1.48 4.52
N VAL A 11 -7.94 0.54 5.23
CA VAL A 11 -6.68 -0.10 4.82
C VAL A 11 -6.88 -0.97 3.58
N ILE A 12 -7.97 -1.73 3.54
CA ILE A 12 -8.36 -2.51 2.36
C ILE A 12 -8.55 -1.60 1.15
N GLN A 13 -9.22 -0.45 1.31
CA GLN A 13 -9.40 0.50 0.22
C GLN A 13 -8.06 1.12 -0.23
N GLY A 14 -7.19 1.49 0.71
CA GLY A 14 -5.87 2.01 0.37
C GLY A 14 -5.00 1.02 -0.42
N ILE A 15 -5.07 -0.28 -0.11
CA ILE A 15 -4.38 -1.34 -0.87
C ILE A 15 -4.97 -1.47 -2.29
N LYS A 16 -6.31 -1.36 -2.43
CA LYS A 16 -6.99 -1.35 -3.74
C LYS A 16 -6.56 -0.16 -4.59
N ASP A 17 -6.54 1.04 -4.02
CA ASP A 17 -6.15 2.26 -4.73
C ASP A 17 -4.68 2.18 -5.20
N ALA A 18 -3.82 1.63 -4.33
CA ALA A 18 -2.41 1.40 -4.64
C ALA A 18 -2.14 0.22 -5.61
N ALA A 19 -3.16 -0.56 -5.98
CA ALA A 19 -2.99 -1.66 -6.94
C ALA A 19 -2.54 -1.17 -8.32
N SER A 20 -2.81 0.09 -8.66
CA SER A 20 -2.24 0.75 -9.84
C SER A 20 -0.71 0.71 -9.88
N PHE A 21 -0.04 0.73 -8.73
CA PHE A 21 1.43 0.68 -8.61
C PHE A 21 1.99 -0.74 -8.48
N ALA A 22 1.18 -1.70 -8.02
CA ALA A 22 1.57 -3.10 -7.85
C ALA A 22 0.46 -4.06 -8.34
N PRO A 23 0.12 -4.04 -9.65
CA PRO A 23 -1.09 -4.66 -10.18
C PRO A 23 -1.12 -6.19 -10.09
N LEU A 24 0.04 -6.83 -9.98
CA LEU A 24 0.13 -8.29 -9.82
C LEU A 24 0.19 -8.72 -8.35
N HIS A 25 0.56 -7.83 -7.43
CA HIS A 25 0.80 -8.17 -6.02
C HIS A 25 -0.37 -7.77 -5.13
N ASN A 26 -0.79 -6.49 -5.16
CA ASN A 26 -1.84 -5.99 -4.27
C ASN A 26 -3.17 -6.74 -4.39
N PRO A 27 -3.67 -7.11 -5.59
CA PRO A 27 -4.88 -7.92 -5.69
C PRO A 27 -4.74 -9.29 -5.01
N ALA A 28 -3.58 -9.94 -5.13
CA ALA A 28 -3.32 -11.21 -4.47
C ALA A 28 -3.26 -11.06 -2.94
N HIS A 29 -2.68 -9.97 -2.43
CA HIS A 29 -2.68 -9.66 -1.00
C HIS A 29 -4.10 -9.49 -0.45
N LEU A 30 -4.99 -8.84 -1.19
CA LEU A 30 -6.40 -8.67 -0.81
C LEU A 30 -7.15 -10.00 -0.73
N ILE A 31 -6.90 -10.91 -1.68
CA ILE A 31 -7.46 -12.28 -1.62
C ILE A 31 -6.95 -12.98 -0.34
N GLY A 32 -5.66 -12.88 -0.05
CA GLY A 32 -5.07 -13.46 1.16
C GLY A 32 -5.69 -12.90 2.45
N ILE A 33 -5.90 -11.58 2.51
CA ILE A 33 -6.59 -10.92 3.65
C ILE A 33 -8.01 -11.45 3.79
N GLU A 34 -8.78 -11.48 2.69
CA GLU A 34 -10.17 -11.93 2.71
C GLU A 34 -10.29 -13.38 3.21
N GLU A 35 -9.44 -14.28 2.71
CA GLU A 35 -9.42 -15.68 3.12
C GLU A 35 -8.90 -15.88 4.56
N ALA A 36 -7.96 -15.05 5.01
CA ALA A 36 -7.50 -15.07 6.40
C ALA A 36 -8.61 -14.65 7.37
N LEU A 37 -9.41 -13.63 7.03
CA LEU A 37 -10.54 -13.18 7.85
C LEU A 37 -11.61 -14.27 7.98
N LYS A 38 -11.85 -15.05 6.92
CA LYS A 38 -12.79 -16.19 6.92
C LYS A 38 -12.23 -17.39 7.69
N SER A 39 -10.94 -17.70 7.49
CA SER A 39 -10.30 -18.89 8.05
C SER A 39 -9.96 -18.75 9.53
N PHE A 40 -9.70 -17.51 10.00
CA PHE A 40 -9.30 -17.21 11.38
C PHE A 40 -10.19 -16.12 12.00
N PRO A 41 -11.51 -16.36 12.15
CA PRO A 41 -12.46 -15.35 12.61
C PRO A 41 -12.14 -14.79 14.01
N GLN A 42 -11.49 -15.57 14.87
CA GLN A 42 -11.04 -15.14 16.20
C GLN A 42 -9.91 -14.09 16.16
N LEU A 43 -9.26 -13.90 15.01
CA LEU A 43 -8.19 -12.92 14.79
C LEU A 43 -8.60 -11.80 13.80
N LYS A 44 -9.88 -11.72 13.42
CA LYS A 44 -10.34 -10.80 12.38
C LYS A 44 -9.90 -9.34 12.64
N ASP A 45 -9.99 -8.88 13.89
CA ASP A 45 -9.66 -7.52 14.31
C ASP A 45 -8.17 -7.34 14.67
N LYS A 46 -7.32 -8.32 14.33
CA LYS A 46 -5.89 -8.38 14.66
C LYS A 46 -4.98 -8.56 13.45
N ASN A 47 -5.54 -8.49 12.25
CA ASN A 47 -4.78 -8.53 11.01
C ASN A 47 -3.99 -7.22 10.85
N VAL A 48 -2.74 -7.28 10.39
CA VAL A 48 -1.85 -6.10 10.25
C VAL A 48 -1.24 -6.10 8.85
N ALA A 49 -1.29 -4.96 8.17
CA ALA A 49 -0.58 -4.73 6.92
C ALA A 49 0.82 -4.16 7.22
N VAL A 50 1.84 -4.80 6.64
CA VAL A 50 3.24 -4.38 6.70
C VAL A 50 3.67 -4.07 5.28
N PHE A 51 3.99 -2.81 5.00
CA PHE A 51 4.26 -2.35 3.64
C PHE A 51 5.75 -2.30 3.37
N ASP A 52 6.19 -2.92 2.28
CA ASP A 52 7.58 -2.88 1.80
C ASP A 52 8.08 -1.44 1.60
N THR A 53 7.17 -0.53 1.25
CA THR A 53 7.47 0.88 0.95
C THR A 53 7.50 1.78 2.19
N ALA A 54 7.00 1.31 3.35
CA ALA A 54 6.82 2.18 4.53
C ALA A 54 8.13 2.86 4.97
N PHE A 55 9.23 2.09 5.02
CA PHE A 55 10.55 2.59 5.43
C PHE A 55 11.08 3.69 4.50
N HIS A 56 10.79 3.56 3.20
CA HIS A 56 11.30 4.44 2.16
C HIS A 56 10.57 5.79 2.08
N GLN A 57 9.44 5.95 2.77
CA GLN A 57 8.69 7.20 2.78
C GLN A 57 9.42 8.38 3.46
N THR A 58 10.57 8.13 4.09
CA THR A 58 11.46 9.17 4.63
C THR A 58 12.39 9.80 3.57
N MET A 59 12.42 9.27 2.34
CA MET A 59 13.20 9.85 1.25
C MET A 59 12.83 11.33 1.02
N PRO A 60 13.82 12.24 0.88
CA PRO A 60 13.54 13.62 0.54
C PRO A 60 13.17 13.75 -0.95
N GLU A 61 12.64 14.91 -1.33
CA GLU A 61 12.09 15.19 -2.67
C GLU A 61 13.08 14.92 -3.80
N GLU A 62 14.32 15.38 -3.62
CA GLU A 62 15.43 15.16 -4.54
C GLU A 62 15.75 13.68 -4.80
N SER A 63 15.29 12.77 -3.93
CA SER A 63 15.50 11.33 -4.04
C SER A 63 14.30 10.56 -4.58
N TYR A 64 13.06 11.01 -4.35
CA TYR A 64 11.88 10.28 -4.84
C TYR A 64 11.32 10.80 -6.16
N LEU A 65 11.62 12.05 -6.54
CA LEU A 65 11.22 12.59 -7.83
C LEU A 65 12.11 12.04 -8.93
N TYR A 66 11.49 11.71 -10.06
CA TYR A 66 12.20 11.44 -11.30
C TYR A 66 12.45 12.75 -12.06
N ALA A 67 13.46 12.76 -12.94
CA ALA A 67 13.70 13.84 -13.90
C ALA A 67 12.66 13.84 -15.05
N LEU A 68 11.39 13.90 -14.68
CA LEU A 68 10.20 13.89 -15.53
C LEU A 68 9.34 15.13 -15.23
N PRO A 69 8.35 15.46 -16.08
CA PRO A 69 7.41 16.54 -15.80
C PRO A 69 6.75 16.39 -14.42
N TYR A 70 6.79 17.46 -13.61
CA TYR A 70 6.32 17.43 -12.21
C TYR A 70 4.83 17.07 -12.06
N ASN A 71 4.02 17.33 -13.09
CA ASN A 71 2.61 16.94 -13.09
C ASN A 71 2.41 15.42 -13.00
N LEU A 72 3.34 14.61 -13.51
CA LEU A 72 3.27 13.15 -13.38
C LEU A 72 3.35 12.69 -11.92
N TYR A 73 4.13 13.37 -11.08
CA TYR A 73 4.11 13.15 -9.64
C TYR A 73 2.83 13.67 -9.02
N LYS A 74 2.46 14.93 -9.32
CA LYS A 74 1.35 15.63 -8.67
C LYS A 74 -0.02 14.99 -8.92
N GLU A 75 -0.26 14.52 -10.14
CA GLU A 75 -1.56 14.02 -10.60
C GLU A 75 -1.65 12.50 -10.62
N HIS A 76 -0.53 11.79 -10.76
CA HIS A 76 -0.50 10.34 -10.91
C HIS A 76 0.36 9.61 -9.87
N GLY A 77 1.05 10.33 -8.99
CA GLY A 77 1.90 9.73 -7.97
C GLY A 77 3.14 9.05 -8.54
N ILE A 78 3.60 9.38 -9.73
CA ILE A 78 4.83 8.77 -10.29
C ILE A 78 6.03 9.23 -9.44
N ARG A 79 6.58 8.30 -8.65
CA ARG A 79 7.73 8.51 -7.76
C ARG A 79 8.48 7.20 -7.48
N ARG A 80 9.63 7.30 -6.84
CA ARG A 80 10.21 6.19 -6.08
C ARG A 80 9.40 5.99 -4.79
N TYR A 81 8.93 4.77 -4.59
CA TYR A 81 8.21 4.32 -3.40
C TYR A 81 9.11 3.46 -2.52
#